data_AF-A0A7S0NU19-F1
#
_entry.id   AF-A0A7S0NU19-F1
#
_cell.length_a   1.000
_cell.length_b   1.000
_cell.length_c   1.000
_cell.angle_alpha   90.00
_cell.angle_beta   90.00
_cell.angle_gamma   90.00
#
_symmetry.space_group_name_H-M   'P 1'
#
loop_
_entity.id
_entity.type
_entity.pdbx_description
1 polymer ?
#
loop_
_entity_poly.entity_id
_entity_poly.type
_entity_poly.pdbx_seq_one_letter_code
_entity_poly.pdbx_strand_id
1 'polypeptide(L)'
;MLRNGSVELGIAGANELLVIADTRFSATWPTPAARSYDGLPWEGAMPRPLQIDCATSTSCTVVVPEDGSYRVDVYTLSPEETTPDKLAARFLMQATFGPTTESVKELTAATAHGVSEKIEAWIEQQMHHIKGTSHRGYWRERANPRVGPSAYTGGARPICEVGARFHRFAFTKEDEGKTLQVERGAGGLYILSIEGTARAEMSGFDVPSSFAPFVVC
;
A
#
# COMPACT_ATOMS: atom_id res chain seq x y z
N MET A 1 8.55 -38.15 -4.36
CA MET A 1 7.74 -37.57 -5.46
C MET A 1 6.40 -38.24 -5.46
N LEU A 2 5.32 -37.47 -5.51
CA LEU A 2 3.95 -37.99 -5.58
C LEU A 2 3.51 -37.99 -7.06
N ARG A 3 2.89 -39.07 -7.51
CA ARG A 3 2.38 -39.23 -8.88
C ARG A 3 1.04 -39.97 -8.83
N ASN A 4 0.02 -39.40 -9.48
CA ASN A 4 -1.30 -39.98 -9.76
C ASN A 4 -2.02 -40.67 -8.58
N GLY A 5 -3.17 -40.13 -8.18
CA GLY A 5 -4.09 -40.77 -7.24
C GLY A 5 -4.14 -40.11 -5.87
N SER A 6 -4.80 -40.77 -4.92
CA SER A 6 -4.98 -40.28 -3.55
C SER A 6 -3.83 -40.74 -2.65
N VAL A 7 -3.18 -39.80 -1.97
CA VAL A 7 -2.08 -40.08 -1.03
C VAL A 7 -2.43 -39.56 0.35
N GLU A 8 -2.29 -40.41 1.37
CA GLU A 8 -2.43 -40.01 2.76
C GLU A 8 -1.12 -39.38 3.26
N LEU A 9 -1.22 -38.20 3.86
CA LEU A 9 -0.08 -37.46 4.41
C LEU A 9 -0.36 -37.08 5.86
N GLY A 10 0.67 -37.24 6.70
CA GLY A 10 0.70 -36.66 8.04
C GLY A 10 0.80 -35.15 8.00
N ILE A 11 0.40 -34.50 9.09
CA ILE A 11 0.54 -33.05 9.29
C ILE A 11 1.94 -32.70 9.81
N ALA A 12 2.33 -31.43 9.68
CA ALA A 12 3.58 -30.90 10.22
C ALA A 12 3.58 -30.95 11.76
N GLY A 13 4.74 -31.22 12.36
CA GLY A 13 4.97 -31.05 13.79
C GLY A 13 5.13 -29.58 14.21
N ALA A 14 5.44 -29.37 15.49
CA ALA A 14 5.76 -28.03 16.01
C ALA A 14 7.08 -27.52 15.41
N ASN A 15 7.10 -26.27 14.97
CA ASN A 15 8.24 -25.62 14.29
C ASN A 15 8.63 -26.28 12.96
N GLU A 16 7.70 -27.02 12.35
CA GLU A 16 7.86 -27.66 11.05
C GLU A 16 6.91 -27.02 10.04
N LEU A 17 7.39 -26.88 8.81
CA LEU A 17 6.62 -26.51 7.64
C LEU A 17 6.83 -27.59 6.58
N LEU A 18 5.73 -28.23 6.18
CA LEU A 18 5.67 -29.13 5.05
C LEU A 18 5.06 -28.38 3.87
N VAL A 19 5.68 -28.47 2.69
CA VAL A 19 5.18 -27.84 1.46
C VAL A 19 5.08 -28.87 0.34
N ILE A 20 3.91 -29.01 -0.26
CA ILE A 20 3.75 -29.70 -1.53
C ILE A 20 4.01 -28.69 -2.64
N ALA A 21 4.97 -28.98 -3.50
CA ALA A 21 5.35 -28.11 -4.61
C ALA A 21 5.19 -28.83 -5.96
N ASP A 22 4.53 -28.17 -6.91
CA ASP A 22 4.34 -28.58 -8.30
C ASP A 22 5.64 -28.35 -9.09
N THR A 23 6.22 -29.43 -9.58
CA THR A 23 7.48 -29.45 -10.32
C THR A 23 7.30 -29.54 -11.82
N ARG A 24 6.07 -29.47 -12.36
CA ARG A 24 5.80 -29.63 -13.81
C ARG A 24 6.59 -28.66 -14.68
N PHE A 25 6.72 -27.40 -14.23
CA PHE A 25 7.38 -26.33 -15.00
C PHE A 25 8.84 -26.13 -14.61
N SER A 26 9.21 -26.44 -13.37
CA SER A 26 10.58 -26.32 -12.86
C SER A 26 10.78 -27.20 -11.63
N ALA A 27 11.83 -28.03 -11.66
CA ALA A 27 12.27 -28.77 -10.48
C ALA A 27 13.10 -27.88 -9.52
N THR A 28 13.74 -26.84 -10.04
CA THR A 28 14.58 -25.91 -9.25
C THR A 28 13.73 -24.86 -8.54
N TRP A 29 12.66 -24.40 -9.19
CA TRP A 29 11.76 -23.36 -8.70
C TRP A 29 10.31 -23.86 -8.77
N PRO A 30 9.96 -24.89 -7.99
CA PRO A 30 8.63 -25.45 -8.04
C PRO A 30 7.60 -24.49 -7.43
N THR A 31 6.37 -24.57 -7.91
CA THR A 31 5.28 -23.69 -7.46
C THR A 31 4.58 -24.33 -6.26
N PRO A 32 4.40 -23.64 -5.12
CA PRO A 32 3.69 -24.22 -3.99
C PRO A 32 2.23 -24.52 -4.35
N ALA A 33 1.74 -25.69 -3.94
CA ALA A 33 0.39 -26.19 -4.19
C ALA A 33 -0.36 -26.52 -2.89
N ALA A 34 0.35 -26.86 -1.81
CA ALA A 34 -0.22 -27.00 -0.47
C ALA A 34 0.83 -26.82 0.61
N ARG A 35 0.40 -26.56 1.84
CA ARG A 35 1.29 -26.50 3.02
C ARG A 35 0.60 -26.98 4.29
N SER A 36 1.38 -27.44 5.26
CA SER A 36 0.97 -27.72 6.64
C SER A 36 2.07 -27.19 7.57
N TYR A 37 1.70 -26.59 8.71
CA TYR A 37 2.66 -26.00 9.64
C TYR A 37 2.13 -26.04 11.08
N ASP A 38 3.03 -26.16 12.06
CA ASP A 38 2.75 -26.07 13.50
C ASP A 38 1.57 -26.94 13.99
N GLY A 39 1.47 -28.19 13.53
CA GLY A 39 0.39 -29.08 13.94
C GLY A 39 -0.95 -28.81 13.27
N LEU A 40 -1.03 -27.90 12.29
CA LEU A 40 -2.25 -27.58 11.57
C LEU A 40 -2.46 -28.50 10.36
N PRO A 41 -3.74 -28.80 10.01
CA PRO A 41 -4.06 -29.55 8.80
C PRO A 41 -3.49 -28.91 7.54
N TRP A 42 -3.37 -29.72 6.48
CA TRP A 42 -2.94 -29.25 5.17
C TRP A 42 -3.93 -28.24 4.57
N GLU A 43 -3.41 -27.13 4.03
CA GLU A 43 -4.18 -26.14 3.29
C GLU A 43 -3.62 -25.92 1.88
N GLY A 44 -4.50 -25.57 0.94
CA GLY A 44 -4.13 -25.27 -0.44
C GLY A 44 -3.31 -23.97 -0.54
N ALA A 45 -2.24 -23.99 -1.32
CA ALA A 45 -1.39 -22.83 -1.56
C ALA A 45 -1.59 -22.27 -2.97
N MET A 46 -1.76 -20.95 -3.07
CA MET A 46 -1.86 -20.25 -4.36
C MET A 46 -0.50 -20.26 -5.09
N PRO A 47 -0.49 -20.23 -6.45
CA PRO A 47 -1.61 -19.92 -7.35
C PRO A 47 -2.44 -21.12 -7.83
N ARG A 48 -2.00 -22.35 -7.59
CA ARG A 48 -2.69 -23.57 -8.06
C ARG A 48 -2.83 -24.55 -6.89
N PRO A 49 -3.78 -24.29 -5.98
CA PRO A 49 -3.93 -25.11 -4.79
C PRO A 49 -4.33 -26.54 -5.17
N LEU A 50 -3.71 -27.52 -4.52
CA LEU A 50 -4.13 -28.90 -4.65
C LEU A 50 -5.43 -29.13 -3.88
N GLN A 51 -6.25 -30.07 -4.34
CA GLN A 51 -7.43 -30.49 -3.58
C GLN A 51 -6.99 -31.43 -2.45
N ILE A 52 -7.37 -31.06 -1.23
CA ILE A 52 -6.99 -31.73 0.01
C ILE A 52 -8.26 -32.02 0.78
N ASP A 53 -8.39 -33.26 1.26
CA ASP A 53 -9.49 -33.69 2.11
C ASP A 53 -8.91 -34.20 3.45
N CYS A 54 -9.10 -33.43 4.51
CA CYS A 54 -8.68 -33.80 5.85
C CYS A 54 -9.85 -34.46 6.57
N ALA A 55 -9.94 -35.78 6.46
CA ALA A 55 -10.94 -36.57 7.19
C ALA A 55 -10.81 -36.42 8.72
N THR A 56 -9.59 -36.14 9.20
CA THR A 56 -9.30 -35.83 10.60
C THR A 56 -8.31 -34.67 10.69
N SER A 57 -8.09 -34.11 11.88
CA SER A 57 -7.11 -33.04 12.09
C SER A 57 -5.65 -33.47 11.93
N THR A 58 -5.35 -34.78 11.87
CA THR A 58 -3.98 -35.32 11.86
C THR A 58 -3.64 -36.16 10.63
N SER A 59 -4.64 -36.53 9.83
CA SER A 59 -4.47 -37.27 8.58
C SER A 59 -5.30 -36.62 7.47
N CYS A 60 -4.62 -36.27 6.38
CA CYS A 60 -5.21 -35.67 5.19
C CYS A 60 -4.92 -36.49 3.95
N THR A 61 -5.92 -36.63 3.09
CA THR A 61 -5.79 -37.22 1.76
C THR A 61 -5.62 -36.14 0.73
N VAL A 62 -4.61 -36.31 -0.13
CA VAL A 62 -4.23 -35.38 -1.17
C VAL A 62 -4.45 -36.03 -2.51
N VAL A 63 -5.27 -35.40 -3.37
CA VAL A 63 -5.57 -35.93 -4.72
C VAL A 63 -4.58 -35.34 -5.71
N VAL A 64 -3.65 -36.17 -6.19
CA VAL A 64 -2.61 -35.77 -7.15
C VAL A 64 -3.13 -35.93 -8.58
N PRO A 65 -3.25 -34.85 -9.36
CA PRO A 65 -3.65 -34.93 -10.78
C PRO A 65 -2.74 -35.83 -11.60
N GLU A 66 -3.30 -36.52 -12.60
CA GLU A 66 -2.57 -37.46 -13.46
C GLU A 66 -1.43 -36.81 -14.24
N ASP A 67 -1.61 -35.56 -14.66
CA ASP A 67 -0.61 -34.76 -15.39
C ASP A 67 0.39 -34.07 -14.44
N GLY A 68 0.21 -34.24 -13.13
CA GLY A 68 0.97 -33.59 -12.08
C GLY A 68 2.28 -34.28 -11.71
N SER A 69 3.29 -33.49 -11.36
CA SER A 69 4.50 -33.97 -10.69
C SER A 69 4.73 -33.13 -9.45
N TYR A 70 4.71 -33.73 -8.27
CA TYR A 70 4.85 -33.02 -7.01
C TYR A 70 5.94 -33.60 -6.13
N ARG A 71 6.54 -32.74 -5.31
CA ARG A 71 7.41 -33.14 -4.20
C ARG A 71 6.93 -32.52 -2.90
N VAL A 72 7.28 -33.16 -1.80
CA VAL A 72 7.07 -32.64 -0.45
C VAL A 72 8.43 -32.15 0.04
N ASP A 73 8.51 -30.87 0.35
CA ASP A 73 9.67 -30.24 0.97
C ASP A 73 9.39 -30.07 2.47
N VAL A 74 10.40 -30.35 3.29
CA VAL A 74 10.33 -30.29 4.75
C VAL A 74 11.28 -29.20 5.24
N TYR A 75 10.75 -28.28 6.03
CA TYR A 75 11.51 -27.21 6.67
C TYR A 75 11.29 -27.28 8.17
N THR A 76 12.36 -27.47 8.93
CA THR A 76 12.32 -27.48 10.39
C THR A 76 13.10 -26.30 10.92
N LEU A 77 12.47 -25.49 11.76
CA LEU A 77 13.16 -24.43 12.48
C LEU A 77 13.83 -25.01 13.73
N SER A 78 15.08 -24.63 13.94
CA SER A 78 15.79 -24.97 15.17
C SER A 78 15.25 -24.16 16.36
N PRO A 79 15.40 -24.66 17.61
CA PRO A 79 15.03 -23.90 18.80
C PRO A 79 15.73 -22.54 18.90
N GLU A 80 16.92 -22.41 18.32
CA GLU A 80 17.64 -21.14 18.28
C GLU A 80 16.94 -20.11 17.36
N GLU A 81 16.26 -20.57 16.32
CA GLU A 81 15.51 -19.72 15.37
C GLU A 81 14.15 -19.28 15.91
N THR A 82 13.66 -19.94 16.97
CA THR A 82 12.35 -19.69 17.59
C THR A 82 12.45 -18.99 18.95
N THR A 83 13.62 -18.42 19.26
CA THR A 83 13.77 -17.53 20.43
C THR A 83 12.76 -16.38 20.37
N PRO A 84 12.24 -15.90 21.52
CA PRO A 84 11.27 -14.81 21.57
C PRO A 84 11.71 -13.58 20.77
N ASP A 85 12.98 -13.19 20.86
CA ASP A 85 13.53 -12.03 20.17
C ASP A 85 13.51 -12.20 18.64
N LYS A 86 13.86 -13.40 18.13
CA LYS A 86 13.78 -13.68 16.69
C LYS A 86 12.34 -13.73 16.19
N LEU A 87 11.40 -14.27 16.98
CA LEU A 87 9.97 -14.27 16.65
C LEU A 87 9.41 -12.84 16.60
N ALA A 88 9.66 -12.03 17.62
CA ALA A 88 9.25 -10.63 17.67
C ALA A 88 9.86 -9.82 16.52
N ALA A 89 11.15 -10.01 16.21
CA ALA A 89 11.80 -9.33 15.10
C ALA A 89 11.20 -9.73 13.74
N ARG A 90 10.93 -11.03 13.50
CA ARG A 90 10.29 -11.51 12.26
C ARG A 90 8.89 -10.94 12.09
N PHE A 91 8.11 -10.92 13.16
CA PHE A 91 6.80 -10.30 13.16
C PHE A 91 6.88 -8.80 12.79
N LEU A 92 7.74 -8.03 13.46
CA LEU A 92 7.90 -6.60 13.21
C LEU A 92 8.44 -6.31 11.80
N MET A 93 9.33 -7.15 11.25
CA MET A 93 9.76 -7.02 9.85
C MET A 93 8.62 -7.16 8.85
N GLN A 94 7.60 -7.97 9.17
CA GLN A 94 6.43 -8.16 8.31
C GLN A 94 5.35 -7.09 8.52
N ALA A 95 5.19 -6.64 9.77
CA ALA A 95 4.10 -5.75 10.16
C ALA A 95 4.47 -4.25 10.07
N THR A 96 5.76 -3.90 10.06
CA THR A 96 6.23 -2.51 10.11
C THR A 96 7.37 -2.24 9.11
N PHE A 97 8.00 -1.06 9.17
CA PHE A 97 9.21 -0.74 8.40
C PHE A 97 10.49 -1.41 8.93
N GLY A 98 10.36 -2.27 9.94
CA GLY A 98 11.46 -3.01 10.55
C GLY A 98 11.47 -2.91 12.08
N PRO A 99 12.08 -3.88 12.76
CA PRO A 99 12.18 -3.90 14.22
C PRO A 99 13.17 -2.85 14.73
N THR A 100 12.81 -2.20 15.83
CA THR A 100 13.77 -1.49 16.70
C THR A 100 14.11 -2.35 17.91
N THR A 101 15.21 -2.03 18.59
CA THR A 101 15.58 -2.71 19.84
C THR A 101 14.50 -2.58 20.92
N GLU A 102 13.83 -1.43 20.97
CA GLU A 102 12.77 -1.14 21.94
C GLU A 102 11.51 -1.95 21.63
N SER A 103 11.09 -2.00 20.37
CA SER A 103 9.87 -2.74 19.97
C SER A 103 10.02 -4.25 20.13
N VAL A 104 11.23 -4.80 19.88
CA VAL A 104 11.51 -6.21 20.17
C VAL A 104 11.40 -6.49 21.67
N LYS A 105 12.03 -5.67 22.51
CA LYS A 105 11.93 -5.81 23.98
C LYS A 105 10.50 -5.68 24.50
N GLU A 106 9.69 -4.82 23.89
CA GLU A 106 8.29 -4.66 24.27
C GLU A 106 7.47 -5.94 23.97
N LEU A 107 7.69 -6.54 22.80
CA LEU A 107 7.03 -7.79 22.42
C LEU A 107 7.56 -9.01 23.16
N THR A 108 8.81 -9.00 23.63
CA THR A 108 9.39 -10.12 24.39
C THR A 108 9.34 -9.95 25.89
N ALA A 109 8.77 -8.83 26.38
CA ALA A 109 8.49 -8.63 27.79
C ALA A 109 7.64 -9.78 28.35
N ALA A 110 8.06 -10.33 29.49
CA ALA A 110 7.48 -11.54 30.04
C ALA A 110 5.96 -11.42 30.25
N THR A 111 5.23 -12.45 29.79
CA THR A 111 3.79 -12.63 30.03
C THR A 111 3.50 -14.10 30.37
N ALA A 112 2.24 -14.41 30.67
CA ALA A 112 1.82 -15.78 30.98
C ALA A 112 1.93 -16.71 29.76
N HIS A 113 1.74 -16.19 28.55
CA HIS A 113 1.70 -16.96 27.31
C HIS A 113 2.81 -16.59 26.30
N GLY A 114 3.78 -15.77 26.72
CA GLY A 114 4.96 -15.41 25.93
C GLY A 114 4.68 -14.45 24.77
N VAL A 115 5.57 -14.48 23.77
CA VAL A 115 5.59 -13.50 22.67
C VAL A 115 4.30 -13.49 21.84
N SER A 116 3.62 -14.62 21.68
CA SER A 116 2.40 -14.73 20.87
C SER A 116 1.25 -13.89 21.43
N GLU A 117 1.09 -13.87 22.76
CA GLU A 117 0.09 -13.04 23.44
C GLU A 117 0.39 -11.54 23.26
N LYS A 118 1.65 -11.15 23.31
CA LYS A 118 2.07 -9.77 23.03
C LYS A 118 1.80 -9.37 21.59
N ILE A 119 2.05 -10.27 20.64
CA ILE A 119 1.75 -10.04 19.22
C ILE A 119 0.24 -9.87 19.00
N GLU A 120 -0.59 -10.73 19.59
CA GLU A 120 -2.05 -10.62 19.51
C GLU A 120 -2.54 -9.27 20.06
N ALA A 121 -2.09 -8.90 21.27
CA ALA A 121 -2.43 -7.62 21.88
C ALA A 121 -1.96 -6.42 21.03
N TRP A 122 -0.78 -6.52 20.42
CA TRP A 122 -0.26 -5.49 19.53
C TRP A 122 -1.13 -5.34 18.28
N ILE A 123 -1.54 -6.45 17.65
CA ILE A 123 -2.42 -6.44 16.46
C ILE A 123 -3.76 -5.79 16.81
N GLU A 124 -4.38 -6.22 17.91
CA GLU A 124 -5.63 -5.64 18.41
C GLU A 124 -5.49 -4.12 18.62
N GLN A 125 -4.38 -3.68 19.22
CA GLN A 125 -4.09 -2.26 19.41
C GLN A 125 -3.96 -1.51 18.07
N GLN A 126 -3.23 -2.05 17.10
CA GLN A 126 -3.09 -1.42 15.78
C GLN A 126 -4.44 -1.32 15.05
N MET A 127 -5.26 -2.37 15.13
CA MET A 127 -6.52 -2.46 14.39
C MET A 127 -7.65 -1.65 15.01
N HIS A 128 -7.74 -1.62 16.34
CA HIS A 128 -8.88 -1.04 17.04
C HIS A 128 -8.61 0.32 17.70
N HIS A 129 -7.35 0.61 18.04
CA HIS A 129 -7.02 1.78 18.86
C HIS A 129 -6.19 2.83 18.12
N ILE A 130 -5.58 2.48 17.00
CA ILE A 130 -4.79 3.40 16.19
C ILE A 130 -5.55 3.77 14.93
N LYS A 131 -5.78 5.06 14.72
CA LYS A 131 -6.44 5.55 13.51
C LYS A 131 -5.50 5.34 12.32
N GLY A 132 -5.94 4.51 11.36
CA GLY A 132 -5.21 4.30 10.13
C GLY A 132 -4.90 5.60 9.38
N THR A 133 -3.65 5.78 8.96
CA THR A 133 -3.22 6.90 8.13
C THR A 133 -3.17 6.49 6.67
N SER A 134 -3.76 7.28 5.78
CA SER A 134 -3.63 7.06 4.33
C SER A 134 -2.59 8.01 3.77
N HIS A 135 -1.44 7.50 3.34
CA HIS A 135 -0.44 8.31 2.62
C HIS A 135 -1.08 8.95 1.37
N ARG A 136 -1.94 8.21 0.66
CA ARG A 136 -2.68 8.73 -0.51
C ARG A 136 -3.67 9.82 -0.11
N GLY A 137 -4.42 9.64 0.98
CA GLY A 137 -5.34 10.66 1.50
C GLY A 137 -4.59 11.93 1.90
N TYR A 138 -3.55 11.78 2.71
CA TYR A 138 -2.67 12.86 3.16
C TYR A 138 -2.08 13.63 1.98
N TRP A 139 -1.61 12.93 0.94
CA TRP A 139 -1.09 13.55 -0.27
C TRP A 139 -2.17 14.28 -1.05
N ARG A 140 -3.36 13.69 -1.27
CA ARG A 140 -4.45 14.33 -2.04
C ARG A 140 -4.96 15.62 -1.40
N GLU A 141 -5.01 15.67 -0.07
CA GLU A 141 -5.37 16.88 0.67
C GLU A 141 -4.42 18.05 0.40
N ARG A 142 -3.15 17.76 0.09
CA ARG A 142 -2.07 18.75 -0.04
C ARG A 142 -1.59 18.96 -1.47
N ALA A 143 -1.88 18.02 -2.37
CA ALA A 143 -1.52 18.11 -3.77
C ALA A 143 -2.43 19.12 -4.49
N ASN A 144 -1.81 20.07 -5.18
CA ASN A 144 -2.46 21.04 -6.08
C ASN A 144 -2.12 20.71 -7.55
N PRO A 145 -2.63 19.59 -8.11
CA PRO A 145 -2.36 19.28 -9.50
C PRO A 145 -3.05 20.31 -10.40
N ARG A 146 -2.40 20.66 -11.51
CA ARG A 146 -3.09 21.31 -12.63
C ARG A 146 -4.06 20.29 -13.20
N VAL A 147 -5.33 20.61 -13.22
CA VAL A 147 -6.33 19.79 -13.88
C VAL A 147 -6.49 20.18 -15.34
N GLY A 148 -6.74 19.17 -16.17
CA GLY A 148 -7.06 19.36 -17.57
C GLY A 148 -8.46 19.96 -17.73
N PRO A 149 -8.76 20.51 -18.93
CA PRO A 149 -9.98 21.27 -19.20
C PRO A 149 -11.29 20.47 -19.07
N SER A 150 -11.23 19.15 -18.93
CA SER A 150 -12.40 18.26 -18.82
C SER A 150 -12.73 17.84 -17.38
N ALA A 151 -11.95 18.25 -16.37
CA ALA A 151 -12.18 17.88 -14.98
C ALA A 151 -12.80 19.04 -14.20
N TYR A 152 -14.01 18.84 -13.68
CA TYR A 152 -14.66 19.78 -12.78
C TYR A 152 -13.92 19.81 -11.43
N THR A 153 -13.06 20.80 -11.20
CA THR A 153 -12.25 20.90 -9.98
C THR A 153 -12.83 21.83 -8.94
N GLY A 154 -13.99 21.46 -8.42
CA GLY A 154 -14.62 22.24 -7.35
C GLY A 154 -14.88 23.71 -7.74
N GLY A 155 -15.45 24.46 -6.82
CA GLY A 155 -15.63 25.90 -6.98
C GLY A 155 -14.45 26.69 -6.41
N ALA A 156 -14.32 27.95 -6.83
CA ALA A 156 -13.46 28.90 -6.15
C ALA A 156 -13.84 29.00 -4.66
N ARG A 157 -12.86 28.86 -3.77
CA ARG A 157 -13.02 29.08 -2.33
C ARG A 157 -12.57 30.50 -1.98
N PRO A 158 -13.21 31.18 -1.00
CA PRO A 158 -12.72 32.45 -0.48
C PRO A 158 -11.29 32.34 0.07
N ILE A 159 -10.55 33.45 -0.01
CA ILE A 159 -9.12 33.58 0.34
C ILE A 159 -8.79 33.12 1.77
N CYS A 160 -9.77 33.05 2.69
CA CYS A 160 -9.53 32.66 4.08
C CYS A 160 -10.24 31.37 4.50
N GLU A 161 -10.86 30.64 3.57
CA GLU A 161 -11.54 29.39 3.91
C GLU A 161 -10.52 28.26 4.16
N VAL A 162 -10.82 27.37 5.11
CA VAL A 162 -10.01 26.17 5.34
C VAL A 162 -9.95 25.36 4.03
N GLY A 163 -8.72 25.03 3.61
CA GLY A 163 -8.48 24.33 2.36
C GLY A 163 -8.50 25.22 1.10
N ALA A 164 -8.56 26.55 1.24
CA ALA A 164 -8.30 27.47 0.13
C ALA A 164 -6.89 27.24 -0.43
N ARG A 165 -6.78 27.24 -1.76
CA ARG A 165 -5.56 26.92 -2.50
C ARG A 165 -5.21 28.09 -3.40
N PHE A 166 -3.95 28.53 -3.35
CA PHE A 166 -3.45 29.65 -4.13
C PHE A 166 -2.50 29.15 -5.22
N HIS A 167 -2.56 29.79 -6.37
CA HIS A 167 -1.56 29.65 -7.41
C HIS A 167 -0.71 30.92 -7.51
N ARG A 168 0.53 30.77 -7.97
CA ARG A 168 1.50 31.87 -8.06
C ARG A 168 1.33 32.72 -9.33
N PHE A 169 0.49 32.30 -10.26
CA PHE A 169 0.23 32.98 -11.52
C PHE A 169 -1.00 33.89 -11.43
N ALA A 170 -1.00 34.99 -12.18
CA ALA A 170 -2.14 35.92 -12.23
C ALA A 170 -3.27 35.42 -13.15
N PHE A 171 -2.91 34.67 -14.19
CA PHE A 171 -3.81 34.20 -15.23
C PHE A 171 -3.91 32.68 -15.24
N THR A 172 -5.09 32.18 -15.59
CA THR A 172 -5.49 30.77 -15.59
C THR A 172 -6.04 30.36 -16.95
N LYS A 173 -6.39 29.08 -17.15
CA LYS A 173 -7.00 28.64 -18.42
C LYS A 173 -8.41 29.21 -18.62
N GLU A 174 -9.06 29.62 -17.54
CA GLU A 174 -10.37 30.27 -17.55
C GLU A 174 -10.30 31.70 -18.10
N ASP A 175 -9.10 32.25 -18.23
CA ASP A 175 -8.83 33.55 -18.83
C ASP A 175 -8.57 33.44 -20.35
N GLU A 176 -8.45 32.22 -20.87
CA GLU A 176 -8.29 31.91 -22.29
C GLU A 176 -9.46 32.47 -23.12
N GLY A 177 -9.17 33.13 -24.23
CA GLY A 177 -10.12 33.83 -25.09
C GLY A 177 -10.54 35.23 -24.64
N LYS A 178 -10.22 35.66 -23.42
CA LYS A 178 -10.74 36.90 -22.83
C LYS A 178 -9.85 38.12 -23.12
N THR A 179 -10.37 39.32 -22.91
CA THR A 179 -9.60 40.56 -23.08
C THR A 179 -8.95 40.97 -21.76
N LEU A 180 -7.63 41.17 -21.79
CA LEU A 180 -6.88 41.75 -20.67
C LEU A 180 -7.05 43.28 -20.68
N GLN A 181 -7.51 43.83 -19.56
CA GLN A 181 -7.59 45.26 -19.29
C GLN A 181 -6.43 45.66 -18.38
N VAL A 182 -5.77 46.76 -18.71
CA VAL A 182 -4.63 47.29 -17.97
C VAL A 182 -4.95 48.71 -17.56
N GLU A 183 -5.09 48.94 -16.27
CA GLU A 183 -5.40 50.25 -15.71
C GLU A 183 -4.31 50.70 -14.75
N ARG A 184 -4.17 52.02 -14.57
CA ARG A 184 -3.24 52.57 -13.59
C ARG A 184 -3.98 52.81 -12.28
N GLY A 185 -3.65 52.03 -11.26
CA GLY A 185 -4.25 52.09 -9.93
C GLY A 185 -3.70 53.19 -9.04
N ALA A 186 -4.32 53.35 -7.86
CA ALA A 186 -3.86 54.27 -6.82
C ALA A 186 -2.44 53.86 -6.35
N GLY A 187 -1.52 54.82 -6.24
CA GLY A 187 -0.13 54.54 -5.87
C GLY A 187 0.81 54.21 -7.02
N GLY A 188 0.36 54.31 -8.27
CA GLY A 188 1.21 54.18 -9.46
C GLY A 188 1.44 52.74 -9.94
N LEU A 189 0.78 51.76 -9.33
CA LEU A 189 0.77 50.36 -9.76
C LEU A 189 -0.15 50.16 -10.97
N TYR A 190 0.16 49.17 -11.80
CA TYR A 190 -0.73 48.67 -12.84
C TYR A 190 -1.65 47.61 -12.26
N ILE A 191 -2.96 47.74 -12.50
CA ILE A 191 -3.98 46.76 -12.18
C ILE A 191 -4.33 46.01 -13.47
N LEU A 192 -4.13 44.69 -13.45
CA LEU A 192 -4.49 43.78 -14.53
C LEU A 192 -5.86 43.18 -14.21
N SER A 193 -6.84 43.40 -15.07
CA SER A 193 -8.20 42.88 -14.89
C SER A 193 -8.67 42.11 -16.11
N ILE A 194 -9.52 41.10 -15.87
CA ILE A 194 -10.20 40.34 -16.91
C ILE A 194 -11.69 40.36 -16.56
N GLU A 195 -12.52 40.80 -17.50
CA GLU A 195 -13.98 40.96 -17.31
C GLU A 195 -14.32 41.77 -16.05
N GLY A 196 -13.55 42.84 -15.78
CA GLY A 196 -13.74 43.70 -14.60
C GLY A 196 -13.27 43.11 -13.27
N THR A 197 -12.73 41.89 -13.24
CA THR A 197 -12.15 41.28 -12.03
C THR A 197 -10.63 41.47 -12.01
N ALA A 198 -10.12 42.14 -10.98
CA ALA A 198 -8.68 42.31 -10.80
C ALA A 198 -7.97 40.96 -10.55
N ARG A 199 -6.92 40.69 -11.33
CA ARG A 199 -6.10 39.47 -11.28
C ARG A 199 -4.76 39.68 -10.60
N ALA A 200 -4.12 40.83 -10.82
CA ALA A 200 -2.84 41.17 -10.22
C ALA A 200 -2.59 42.69 -10.21
N GLU A 201 -1.76 43.12 -9.26
CA GLU A 201 -1.19 44.46 -9.21
C GLU A 201 0.33 44.37 -9.36
N MET A 202 0.92 45.24 -10.18
CA MET A 202 2.37 45.22 -10.41
C MET A 202 2.94 46.62 -10.62
N SER A 203 4.20 46.81 -10.25
CA SER A 203 4.89 48.10 -10.36
C SER A 203 5.31 48.46 -11.78
N GLY A 204 5.36 47.49 -12.69
CA GLY A 204 5.69 47.68 -14.09
C GLY A 204 5.11 46.56 -14.93
N PHE A 205 4.60 46.90 -16.12
CA PHE A 205 4.05 45.95 -17.07
C PHE A 205 4.58 46.30 -18.46
N ASP A 206 5.68 45.65 -18.84
CA ASP A 206 6.27 45.81 -20.16
C ASP A 206 5.68 44.78 -21.13
N VAL A 207 5.01 45.27 -22.16
CA VAL A 207 4.48 44.44 -23.24
C VAL A 207 5.33 44.69 -24.49
N PRO A 208 5.85 43.65 -25.15
CA PRO A 208 6.51 43.82 -26.44
C PRO A 208 5.54 44.50 -27.43
N SER A 209 6.02 45.56 -28.11
CA SER A 209 5.21 46.43 -28.97
C SER A 209 4.56 45.76 -30.19
N SER A 210 4.78 44.46 -30.39
CA SER A 210 4.34 43.70 -31.56
C SER A 210 2.97 43.00 -31.41
N PHE A 211 2.22 43.24 -30.34
CA PHE A 211 1.02 42.44 -30.03
C PHE A 211 -0.18 43.23 -29.48
N ALA A 212 -0.70 44.25 -30.18
CA ALA A 212 -2.01 44.84 -29.84
C ALA A 212 -3.05 44.57 -30.95
N PRO A 213 -4.32 44.18 -30.63
CA PRO A 213 -4.91 43.84 -29.34
C PRO A 213 -5.02 42.32 -29.11
N PHE A 214 -4.81 41.85 -27.87
CA PHE A 214 -4.86 40.42 -27.54
C PHE A 214 -6.29 39.88 -27.38
N VAL A 215 -6.55 38.74 -28.02
CA VAL A 215 -7.47 37.70 -27.57
C VAL A 215 -6.59 36.72 -26.81
N VAL A 216 -6.88 36.40 -25.53
CA VAL A 216 -6.08 35.38 -24.82
C VAL A 216 -6.20 34.06 -25.61
N CYS A 217 -5.10 33.37 -25.89
CA CYS A 217 -5.10 32.08 -26.60
C CYS A 217 -4.92 30.93 -25.65
#